data_AF-A0A1F3B3U8-F1
#
_entry.id   AF-A0A1F3B3U8-F1
#
_cell.length_a   1.000
_cell.length_b   1.000
_cell.length_c   1.000
_cell.angle_alpha   90.00
_cell.angle_beta   90.00
_cell.angle_gamma   90.00
#
_symmetry.space_group_name_H-M   'P 1'
#
loop_
_entity.id
_entity.type
_entity.pdbx_description
1 polymer ?
#
loop_
_entity_poly.entity_id
_entity_poly.type
_entity_poly.pdbx_seq_one_letter_code
_entity_poly.pdbx_strand_id
1 'polypeptide(L)'
;MAFTVAVVALSAKMAKADGVVSRAEVEAFKRIFHIPPIEMGNVGRLFDQAKTSADGFEAYAEQAASLFRDSPQVLESLLDALFAIAMADGVLHPAEAEFLRRVATIFGMPDKDFERVRAEAAEPGAGDPYEVLGLTSTASDAEIKAAHRALIKEHHPDLLMA
;
A
#
# COMPACT_ATOMS: atom_id res chain seq x y z
N MET A 1 -12.22 6.55 5.20
CA MET A 1 -12.72 6.73 3.82
C MET A 1 -11.64 7.26 2.90
N ALA A 2 -10.92 8.35 3.23
CA ALA A 2 -9.83 8.87 2.38
C ALA A 2 -8.63 7.91 2.17
N PHE A 3 -8.18 7.23 3.24
CA PHE A 3 -7.07 6.28 3.17
C PHE A 3 -7.28 5.16 2.15
N THR A 4 -8.42 4.46 2.24
CA THR A 4 -8.79 3.37 1.33
C THR A 4 -8.80 3.85 -0.13
N VAL A 5 -9.24 5.09 -0.38
CA VAL A 5 -9.28 5.63 -1.75
C VAL A 5 -7.86 5.84 -2.30
N ALA A 6 -6.96 6.46 -1.52
CA ALA A 6 -5.59 6.71 -1.96
C ALA A 6 -4.83 5.40 -2.24
N VAL A 7 -4.96 4.41 -1.37
CA VAL A 7 -4.29 3.11 -1.49
C VAL A 7 -4.78 2.32 -2.71
N VAL A 8 -6.11 2.25 -2.90
CA VAL A 8 -6.72 1.57 -4.06
C VAL A 8 -6.32 2.28 -5.36
N ALA A 9 -6.35 3.61 -5.36
CA ALA A 9 -5.96 4.40 -6.54
C ALA A 9 -4.48 4.23 -6.88
N LEU A 10 -3.57 4.27 -5.89
CA LEU A 10 -2.15 4.04 -6.11
C LEU A 10 -1.87 2.64 -6.65
N SER A 11 -2.50 1.60 -6.07
CA SER A 11 -2.36 0.22 -6.52
C SER A 11 -2.84 0.05 -7.97
N ALA A 12 -3.99 0.62 -8.30
CA ALA A 12 -4.57 0.54 -9.64
C ALA A 12 -3.76 1.31 -10.70
N LYS A 13 -3.19 2.46 -10.33
CA LYS A 13 -2.35 3.27 -11.22
C LYS A 13 -0.98 2.63 -11.45
N MET A 14 -0.40 2.06 -10.40
CA MET A 14 0.85 1.30 -10.48
C MET A 14 0.70 0.10 -11.41
N ALA A 15 -0.33 -0.72 -11.21
CA ALA A 15 -0.64 -1.87 -12.06
C ALA A 15 -0.92 -1.50 -13.53
N LYS A 16 -1.14 -0.20 -13.82
CA LYS A 16 -1.31 0.31 -15.19
C LYS A 16 -0.01 0.86 -15.79
N ALA A 17 1.04 1.06 -15.00
CA ALA A 17 2.27 1.76 -15.40
C ALA A 17 2.99 1.10 -16.58
N ASP A 18 2.96 -0.23 -16.67
CA ASP A 18 3.54 -1.01 -17.77
C ASP A 18 2.55 -1.26 -18.94
N GLY A 19 1.29 -0.89 -18.75
CA GLY A 19 0.21 -0.97 -19.74
C GLY A 19 -0.75 -2.14 -19.56
N VAL A 20 -0.41 -3.19 -18.79
CA VAL A 20 -1.23 -4.41 -18.66
C VAL A 20 -1.33 -4.84 -17.20
N VAL A 21 -2.50 -4.62 -16.60
CA VAL A 21 -2.81 -5.14 -15.27
C VAL A 21 -2.93 -6.66 -15.33
N SER A 22 -2.07 -7.40 -14.64
CA SER A 22 -2.11 -8.85 -14.61
C SER A 22 -3.19 -9.40 -13.66
N ARG A 23 -3.62 -10.64 -13.89
CA ARG A 23 -4.51 -11.33 -12.94
C ARG A 23 -3.81 -11.57 -11.60
N ALA A 24 -2.49 -11.76 -11.63
CA ALA A 24 -1.70 -12.00 -10.42
C ALA A 24 -1.71 -10.77 -9.51
N GLU A 25 -1.49 -9.57 -10.06
CA GLU A 25 -1.60 -8.29 -9.34
C GLU A 25 -2.98 -8.07 -8.73
N VAL A 26 -4.05 -8.31 -9.49
CA VAL A 26 -5.43 -8.11 -9.00
C VAL A 26 -5.73 -9.04 -7.83
N GLU A 27 -5.29 -10.30 -7.91
CA GLU A 27 -5.47 -11.26 -6.82
C GLU A 27 -4.55 -10.95 -5.63
N ALA A 28 -3.32 -10.47 -5.87
CA ALA A 28 -2.42 -10.00 -4.82
C ALA A 28 -3.02 -8.78 -4.09
N PHE A 29 -3.52 -7.80 -4.82
CA PHE A 29 -4.21 -6.64 -4.26
C PHE A 29 -5.39 -7.04 -3.35
N LYS A 30 -6.25 -7.96 -3.80
CA LYS A 30 -7.38 -8.45 -2.98
C LYS A 30 -6.91 -9.15 -1.71
N ARG A 31 -5.85 -9.96 -1.80
CA ARG A 31 -5.27 -10.66 -0.65
C ARG A 31 -4.61 -9.69 0.32
N ILE A 32 -3.83 -8.73 -0.17
CA ILE A 32 -3.05 -7.81 0.67
C ILE A 32 -3.97 -6.84 1.40
N PHE A 33 -5.05 -6.36 0.79
CA PHE A 33 -5.94 -5.37 1.42
C PHE A 33 -7.17 -5.95 2.14
N HIS A 34 -7.31 -7.28 2.23
CA HIS A 34 -8.42 -7.99 2.90
C HIS A 34 -9.77 -7.27 2.75
N ILE A 35 -10.16 -7.03 1.50
CA ILE A 35 -11.35 -6.22 1.20
C ILE A 35 -12.58 -6.99 1.67
N PRO A 36 -13.40 -6.42 2.59
CA PRO A 36 -14.62 -7.05 3.04
C PRO A 36 -15.55 -7.34 1.85
N PRO A 37 -16.28 -8.48 1.83
CA PRO A 37 -17.16 -8.83 0.71
C PRO A 37 -18.17 -7.73 0.36
N ILE A 38 -18.63 -6.96 1.36
CA ILE A 38 -19.57 -5.84 1.18
C ILE A 38 -18.93 -4.64 0.46
N GLU A 39 -17.62 -4.43 0.60
CA GLU A 39 -16.87 -3.34 -0.03
C GLU A 39 -16.26 -3.74 -1.38
N MET A 40 -16.19 -5.03 -1.72
CA MET A 40 -15.61 -5.52 -2.98
C MET A 40 -16.19 -4.80 -4.21
N GLY A 41 -17.51 -4.55 -4.23
CA GLY A 41 -18.14 -3.84 -5.34
C GLY A 41 -17.71 -2.37 -5.45
N ASN A 42 -17.52 -1.68 -4.33
CA ASN A 42 -17.09 -0.28 -4.30
C ASN A 42 -15.60 -0.16 -4.67
N VAL A 43 -14.76 -0.99 -4.05
CA VAL A 43 -13.32 -1.03 -4.30
C VAL A 43 -13.03 -1.45 -5.73
N GLY A 44 -13.75 -2.45 -6.26
CA GLY A 44 -13.63 -2.86 -7.66
C GLY A 44 -13.91 -1.72 -8.63
N ARG A 45 -14.99 -0.96 -8.43
CA ARG A 45 -15.30 0.22 -9.27
C ARG A 45 -14.22 1.29 -9.19
N LEU A 46 -13.70 1.58 -7.98
CA LEU A 46 -12.63 2.55 -7.82
C LEU A 46 -11.34 2.10 -8.50
N PHE A 47 -10.98 0.83 -8.34
CA PHE A 47 -9.82 0.22 -8.99
C PHE A 47 -9.96 0.28 -10.51
N ASP A 48 -11.12 -0.09 -11.04
CA ASP A 48 -11.42 -0.04 -12.49
C ASP A 48 -11.37 1.39 -13.05
N GLN A 49 -11.81 2.38 -12.29
CA GLN A 49 -11.71 3.79 -12.67
C GLN A 49 -10.25 4.27 -12.64
N ALA A 50 -9.50 3.92 -11.60
CA ALA A 50 -8.13 4.38 -11.42
C ALA A 50 -7.14 3.72 -12.38
N LYS A 51 -7.34 2.46 -12.77
CA LYS A 51 -6.48 1.72 -13.72
C LYS A 51 -6.60 2.17 -15.18
N THR A 52 -7.40 3.20 -15.47
CA THR A 52 -7.58 3.74 -16.83
C THR A 52 -6.32 4.45 -17.33
N SER A 53 -5.54 5.05 -16.43
CA SER A 53 -4.22 5.62 -16.71
C SER A 53 -3.35 5.60 -15.46
N ALA A 54 -2.04 5.42 -15.64
CA ALA A 54 -1.04 5.58 -14.60
C ALA A 54 -0.85 7.06 -14.19
N ASP A 55 -1.25 8.01 -15.03
CA ASP A 55 -1.04 9.46 -14.81
C ASP A 55 -1.76 9.99 -13.57
N GLY A 56 -1.19 11.02 -12.94
CA GLY A 56 -1.83 11.74 -11.82
C GLY A 56 -1.91 10.90 -10.55
N PHE A 57 -1.07 9.87 -10.43
CA PHE A 57 -0.89 9.14 -9.17
C PHE A 57 -0.24 10.01 -8.10
N GLU A 58 0.53 11.03 -8.50
CA GLU A 58 1.24 11.95 -7.62
C GLU A 58 0.29 12.63 -6.64
N ALA A 59 -0.89 13.06 -7.09
CA ALA A 59 -1.90 13.68 -6.23
C ALA A 59 -2.41 12.72 -5.13
N TYR A 60 -2.51 11.42 -5.43
CA TYR A 60 -2.89 10.40 -4.45
C TYR A 60 -1.74 10.09 -3.49
N ALA A 61 -0.51 10.06 -4.00
CA ALA A 61 0.70 9.87 -3.19
C ALA A 61 0.91 11.05 -2.23
N GLU A 62 0.75 12.28 -2.69
CA GLU A 62 0.84 13.50 -1.88
C GLU A 62 -0.25 13.53 -0.81
N GLN A 63 -1.48 13.12 -1.17
CA GLN A 63 -2.57 12.98 -0.21
C GLN A 63 -2.23 11.95 0.88
N ALA A 64 -1.69 10.78 0.50
CA ALA A 64 -1.27 9.76 1.45
C ALA A 64 -0.13 10.28 2.35
N ALA A 65 0.92 10.86 1.76
CA ALA A 65 2.04 11.47 2.49
C ALA A 65 1.58 12.54 3.48
N SER A 66 0.62 13.39 3.08
CA SER A 66 0.08 14.42 3.97
C SER A 66 -0.76 13.83 5.11
N LEU A 67 -1.49 12.75 4.87
CA LEU A 67 -2.32 12.10 5.89
C LEU A 67 -1.48 11.37 6.94
N PHE A 68 -0.32 10.81 6.55
CA PHE A 68 0.57 10.04 7.42
C PHE A 68 1.94 10.69 7.64
N ARG A 69 2.00 12.03 7.59
CA ARG A 69 3.24 12.80 7.81
C ARG A 69 3.94 12.42 9.12
N ASP A 70 3.17 12.19 10.17
CA ASP A 70 3.67 11.85 11.51
C ASP A 70 3.74 10.33 11.74
N SER A 71 3.55 9.52 10.70
CA SER A 71 3.53 8.06 10.76
C SER A 71 4.25 7.45 9.55
N PRO A 72 5.58 7.67 9.42
CA PRO A 72 6.36 7.22 8.27
C PRO A 72 6.31 5.71 8.07
N GLN A 73 6.13 4.93 9.14
CA GLN A 73 5.98 3.48 9.07
C GLN A 73 4.77 3.06 8.23
N VAL A 74 3.67 3.84 8.25
CA VAL A 74 2.47 3.55 7.44
C VAL A 74 2.75 3.77 5.96
N LEU A 75 3.56 4.79 5.63
CA LEU A 75 3.99 5.05 4.26
C LEU A 75 4.94 3.96 3.76
N GLU A 76 5.85 3.47 4.63
CA GLU A 76 6.73 2.32 4.35
C GLU A 76 5.89 1.07 4.07
N SER A 77 4.95 0.70 4.95
CA SER A 77 4.08 -0.45 4.74
C SER A 77 3.21 -0.34 3.48
N LEU A 78 2.78 0.88 3.13
CA LEU A 78 2.05 1.10 1.88
C LEU A 78 2.96 0.86 0.67
N LEU A 79 4.20 1.33 0.71
CA LEU A 79 5.17 1.08 -0.36
C LEU A 79 5.50 -0.41 -0.47
N ASP A 80 5.68 -1.11 0.65
CA ASP A 80 5.88 -2.57 0.70
C ASP A 80 4.72 -3.31 0.03
N ALA A 81 3.47 -2.93 0.35
CA ALA A 81 2.28 -3.52 -0.25
C ALA A 81 2.23 -3.28 -1.77
N LEU A 82 2.61 -2.09 -2.24
CA LEU A 82 2.68 -1.79 -3.68
C LEU A 82 3.74 -2.65 -4.37
N PHE A 83 4.93 -2.81 -3.77
CA PHE A 83 5.97 -3.70 -4.28
C PHE A 83 5.50 -5.16 -4.37
N ALA A 84 4.85 -5.67 -3.33
CA ALA A 84 4.34 -7.04 -3.30
C ALA A 84 3.27 -7.30 -4.36
N ILE A 85 2.47 -6.28 -4.73
CA ILE A 85 1.50 -6.37 -5.82
C ILE A 85 2.21 -6.38 -7.18
N ALA A 86 3.17 -5.47 -7.40
CA ALA A 86 3.92 -5.40 -8.66
C ALA A 86 4.75 -6.68 -8.90
N MET A 87 5.29 -7.28 -7.84
CA MET A 87 6.04 -8.53 -7.92
C MET A 87 5.16 -9.80 -7.98
N ALA A 88 3.83 -9.68 -8.05
CA ALA A 88 2.92 -10.81 -7.90
C ALA A 88 3.04 -11.87 -9.01
N ASP A 89 3.50 -11.49 -10.20
CA ASP A 89 3.77 -12.41 -11.31
C ASP A 89 5.25 -12.85 -11.39
N GLY A 90 6.08 -12.37 -10.44
CA GLY A 90 7.49 -12.69 -10.30
C GLY A 90 8.45 -11.74 -11.03
N VAL A 91 7.96 -10.69 -11.70
CA VAL A 91 8.80 -9.72 -12.42
C VAL A 91 8.37 -8.29 -12.12
N LEU A 92 9.26 -7.47 -11.56
CA LEU A 92 9.03 -6.03 -11.48
C LEU A 92 9.35 -5.36 -12.82
N HIS A 93 8.35 -4.78 -13.48
CA HIS A 93 8.57 -4.07 -14.74
C HIS A 93 9.30 -2.73 -14.51
N PRO A 94 10.13 -2.26 -15.46
CA PRO A 94 10.85 -0.98 -15.31
C PRO A 94 9.93 0.23 -15.06
N ALA A 95 8.75 0.24 -15.66
CA ALA A 95 7.76 1.30 -15.48
C ALA A 95 7.15 1.31 -14.07
N GLU A 96 6.90 0.14 -13.49
CA GLU A 96 6.44 0.00 -12.11
C GLU A 96 7.55 0.37 -11.11
N ALA A 97 8.80 -0.02 -11.39
CA ALA A 97 9.93 0.39 -10.58
C ALA A 97 10.13 1.91 -10.56
N GLU A 98 9.95 2.58 -11.71
CA GLU A 98 9.97 4.04 -11.78
C GLU A 98 8.80 4.66 -11.01
N PHE A 99 7.59 4.11 -11.17
CA PHE A 99 6.40 4.53 -10.42
C PHE A 99 6.64 4.45 -8.91
N LEU A 100 7.08 3.30 -8.41
CA LEU A 100 7.34 3.04 -6.99
C LEU A 100 8.42 3.98 -6.45
N ARG A 101 9.48 4.24 -7.23
CA ARG A 101 10.53 5.19 -6.84
C ARG A 101 9.99 6.62 -6.68
N ARG A 102 9.12 7.06 -7.59
CA ARG A 102 8.45 8.36 -7.49
C ARG A 102 7.54 8.43 -6.26
N VAL A 103 6.77 7.37 -5.98
CA VAL A 103 5.95 7.28 -4.76
C VAL A 103 6.81 7.39 -3.51
N ALA A 104 7.93 6.65 -3.44
CA ALA A 104 8.86 6.71 -2.32
C ALA A 104 9.45 8.12 -2.11
N THR A 105 9.77 8.81 -3.21
CA THR A 105 10.23 10.21 -3.16
C THR A 105 9.16 11.13 -2.58
N ILE A 106 7.90 10.97 -2.99
CA ILE A 106 6.77 11.76 -2.46
C ILE A 106 6.54 11.47 -0.98
N PHE A 107 6.74 10.22 -0.55
CA PHE A 107 6.67 9.82 0.86
C PHE A 107 7.85 10.35 1.69
N GLY A 108 8.88 10.92 1.04
CA GLY A 108 10.07 11.43 1.71
C GLY A 108 11.04 10.33 2.15
N MET A 109 10.97 9.14 1.53
CA MET A 109 11.87 8.03 1.85
C MET A 109 13.25 8.22 1.22
N PRO A 110 14.34 8.01 1.97
CA PRO A 110 15.68 7.93 1.43
C PRO A 110 15.84 6.78 0.42
N ASP A 111 16.65 6.99 -0.62
CA ASP A 111 16.95 5.96 -1.64
C ASP A 111 17.43 4.63 -1.06
N LYS A 112 18.21 4.68 0.03
CA LYS A 112 18.68 3.48 0.74
C LYS A 112 17.53 2.60 1.28
N ASP A 113 16.44 3.22 1.70
CA ASP A 113 15.30 2.53 2.31
C ASP A 113 14.40 1.97 1.19
N PHE A 114 14.28 2.68 0.07
CA PHE A 114 13.66 2.16 -1.16
C PHE A 114 14.39 0.91 -1.68
N GLU A 115 15.72 0.94 -1.75
CA GLU A 115 16.50 -0.21 -2.24
C GLU A 115 16.41 -1.41 -1.28
N ARG A 116 16.31 -1.18 0.03
CA ARG A 116 16.03 -2.22 1.03
C ARG A 116 14.67 -2.88 0.78
N VAL A 117 13.61 -2.07 0.68
CA VAL A 117 12.25 -2.56 0.42
C VAL A 117 12.17 -3.32 -0.90
N ARG A 118 12.83 -2.82 -1.97
CA ARG A 118 12.89 -3.53 -3.25
C ARG A 118 13.59 -4.88 -3.13
N ALA A 119 14.68 -4.95 -2.36
CA ALA A 119 15.42 -6.19 -2.16
C ALA A 119 14.59 -7.23 -1.38
N GLU A 120 13.87 -6.80 -0.33
CA GLU A 120 12.97 -7.66 0.45
C GLU A 120 11.81 -8.19 -0.42
N ALA A 121 11.21 -7.35 -1.26
CA ALA A 121 10.14 -7.74 -2.16
C ALA A 121 10.60 -8.67 -3.31
N ALA A 122 11.90 -8.70 -3.62
CA ALA A 122 12.47 -9.59 -4.63
C ALA A 122 12.70 -11.02 -4.14
N GLU A 123 12.59 -11.28 -2.83
CA GLU A 123 12.69 -12.62 -2.26
C GLU A 123 11.32 -13.32 -2.24
N PRO A 124 11.15 -14.47 -2.94
CA PRO A 124 9.89 -15.20 -2.94
C PRO A 124 9.55 -15.71 -1.53
N GLY A 125 8.49 -15.17 -0.93
CA GLY A 125 7.97 -15.61 0.37
C GLY A 125 8.23 -14.66 1.55
N ALA A 126 8.72 -13.44 1.33
CA ALA A 126 8.90 -12.45 2.38
C ALA A 126 7.60 -11.68 2.69
N GLY A 127 7.01 -11.98 3.85
CA GLY A 127 6.16 -11.06 4.62
C GLY A 127 4.65 -11.15 4.37
N ASP A 128 3.91 -11.55 5.41
CA ASP A 128 2.48 -11.28 5.51
C ASP A 128 2.30 -9.78 5.85
N PRO A 129 1.66 -8.95 4.99
CA PRO A 129 1.46 -7.52 5.25
C PRO A 129 0.66 -7.24 6.53
N TYR A 130 -0.01 -8.24 7.09
CA TYR A 130 -0.73 -8.15 8.36
C TYR A 130 0.22 -8.28 9.56
N GLU A 131 1.34 -9.00 9.46
CA GLU A 131 2.34 -9.06 10.54
C GLU A 131 2.99 -7.70 10.77
N VAL A 132 3.18 -6.90 9.72
CA VAL A 132 3.69 -5.52 9.80
C VAL A 132 2.70 -4.58 10.51
N LEU A 133 1.41 -4.91 10.49
CA LEU A 133 0.35 -4.20 11.20
C LEU A 133 -0.01 -4.86 12.56
N GLY A 134 0.70 -5.92 12.98
CA GLY A 134 0.40 -6.68 14.20
C GLY A 134 -0.94 -7.44 14.17
N LEU A 135 -1.45 -7.74 12.97
CA LEU A 135 -2.74 -8.36 12.73
C LEU A 135 -2.57 -9.77 12.13
N THR A 136 -3.62 -10.57 12.23
CA THR A 136 -3.72 -11.85 11.52
C THR A 136 -4.61 -11.68 10.29
N SER A 137 -4.42 -12.52 9.27
CA SER A 137 -5.21 -12.56 8.02
C SER A 137 -6.71 -12.88 8.20
N THR A 138 -7.17 -13.02 9.45
CA THR A 138 -8.59 -13.21 9.82
C THR A 138 -9.19 -12.02 10.58
N ALA A 139 -8.45 -10.92 10.74
CA ALA A 139 -8.89 -9.76 11.51
C ALA A 139 -10.07 -9.03 10.82
N SER A 140 -11.13 -8.80 11.60
CA SER A 140 -12.32 -8.05 11.20
C SER A 140 -12.04 -6.54 11.07
N ASP A 141 -12.90 -5.81 10.35
CA ASP A 141 -12.82 -4.33 10.22
C ASP A 141 -12.72 -3.59 11.56
N ALA A 142 -13.33 -4.15 12.60
CA ALA A 142 -13.27 -3.62 13.96
C ALA A 142 -11.87 -3.83 14.57
N GLU A 143 -11.25 -4.97 14.31
CA GLU A 143 -9.89 -5.33 14.75
C GLU A 143 -8.83 -4.57 13.95
N ILE A 144 -9.01 -4.36 12.65
CA ILE A 144 -8.13 -3.51 11.83
C ILE A 144 -8.17 -2.06 12.33
N LYS A 145 -9.37 -1.51 12.58
CA LYS A 145 -9.50 -0.17 13.19
C LYS A 145 -8.99 -0.14 14.63
N ALA A 146 -9.10 -1.23 15.38
CA ALA A 146 -8.60 -1.31 16.75
C ALA A 146 -7.08 -1.38 16.79
N ALA A 147 -6.43 -2.19 15.95
CA ALA A 147 -4.98 -2.26 15.80
C ALA A 147 -4.41 -0.95 15.25
N HIS A 148 -5.06 -0.34 14.25
CA HIS A 148 -4.72 1.01 13.78
C HIS A 148 -4.83 2.05 14.92
N ARG A 149 -5.90 2.01 15.75
CA ARG A 149 -6.03 2.87 16.94
C ARG A 149 -5.05 2.50 18.05
N ALA A 150 -4.65 1.24 18.18
CA ALA A 150 -3.72 0.76 19.19
C ALA A 150 -2.28 1.16 18.85
N LEU A 151 -1.85 1.00 17.59
CA LEU A 151 -0.59 1.55 17.04
C LEU A 151 -0.53 3.08 17.22
N ILE A 152 -1.63 3.78 16.95
CA ILE A 152 -1.79 5.20 17.31
C ILE A 152 -1.61 5.38 18.83
N LYS A 153 -2.24 4.58 19.68
CA LYS A 153 -2.16 4.78 21.14
C LYS A 153 -0.79 4.40 21.74
N GLU A 154 -0.09 3.46 21.15
CA GLU A 154 1.20 2.90 21.61
C GLU A 154 2.39 3.76 21.12
N HIS A 155 2.21 4.48 20.00
CA HIS A 155 3.24 5.33 19.40
C HIS A 155 2.89 6.81 19.38
N HIS A 156 1.74 7.23 19.93
CA HIS A 156 1.48 8.64 20.19
C HIS A 156 2.19 9.11 21.48
N PRO A 157 2.92 10.24 21.45
CA PRO A 157 3.72 10.76 22.57
C PRO A 157 2.92 11.31 23.77
N ASP A 158 1.58 11.22 23.77
CA ASP A 158 0.72 11.82 24.80
C ASP A 158 0.24 10.83 25.89
N LEU A 159 0.92 9.69 26.05
CA LEU A 159 0.77 8.81 27.23
C LEU A 159 2.10 8.59 27.98
N LEU A 160 3.02 9.55 27.89
CA LEU A 160 4.10 9.76 28.87
C LEU A 160 3.90 11.03 29.71
N MET A 161 2.65 11.48 29.86
CA MET A 161 2.26 12.41 30.92
C MET A 161 0.94 11.97 31.58
N ALA A 162 1.04 10.92 32.39
CA ALA A 162 0.32 10.77 33.65
C ALA A 162 1.16 9.88 34.58
#